data_AF-C1KUC2-F1
#
_entry.id   AF-C1KUC2-F1
#
_cell.length_a   1.000
_cell.length_b   1.000
_cell.length_c   1.000
_cell.angle_alpha   90.00
_cell.angle_beta   90.00
_cell.angle_gamma   90.00
#
_symmetry.space_group_name_H-M   'P 1'
#
loop_
_entity.id
_entity.type
_entity.pdbx_description
1 polymer ?
#
loop_
_entity_poly.entity_id
_entity_poly.type
_entity_poly.pdbx_seq_one_letter_code
_entity_poly.pdbx_strand_id
1 'polypeptide(L)'
;LLTLEEKKVPYKLHLINLADKPQWFTEVNPEGKVPVVKFDDKWVSDSDVLVGILEKKYPEPCLQTPPEFASVGSKIFGSFVTFLKSKDPSDGSEQALLNELKALDDHLKAHGPYIAGEKVTAADLSLAPKLYHLKVAL
;
A
#
# COMPACT_ATOMS: atom_id res chain seq x y z
N LEU A 1 7.67 -0.79 -4.09
CA LEU A 1 8.38 0.18 -4.95
C LEU A 1 8.61 1.48 -4.22
N LEU A 2 7.56 2.21 -3.79
CA LEU A 2 7.74 3.46 -3.03
C LEU A 2 8.73 3.35 -1.87
N THR A 3 8.65 2.31 -1.04
CA THR A 3 9.60 2.09 0.06
C THR A 3 11.05 1.91 -0.39
N LEU A 4 11.28 1.27 -1.56
CA LEU A 4 12.63 1.11 -2.11
C LEU A 4 13.18 2.46 -2.60
N GLU A 5 12.33 3.26 -3.24
CA GLU A 5 12.68 4.60 -3.74
C GLU A 5 12.99 5.57 -2.59
N GLU A 6 12.10 5.67 -1.58
CA GLU A 6 12.32 6.53 -0.40
C GLU A 6 13.61 6.17 0.34
N LYS A 7 13.90 4.87 0.43
CA LYS A 7 15.14 4.37 1.05
C LYS A 7 16.35 4.39 0.12
N LYS A 8 16.19 4.78 -1.14
CA LYS A 8 17.24 4.82 -2.17
C LYS A 8 17.97 3.48 -2.32
N VAL A 9 17.24 2.38 -2.16
CA VAL A 9 17.77 1.02 -2.29
C VAL A 9 17.80 0.66 -3.77
N PRO A 10 18.96 0.32 -4.36
CA PRO A 10 19.00 -0.13 -5.75
C PRO A 10 18.30 -1.49 -5.89
N TYR A 11 17.49 -1.63 -6.95
CA TYR A 11 16.77 -2.88 -7.22
C TYR A 11 16.70 -3.15 -8.72
N LYS A 12 16.46 -4.42 -9.06
CA LYS A 12 16.14 -4.84 -10.43
C LYS A 12 14.64 -5.15 -10.51
N LEU A 13 13.91 -4.40 -11.34
CA LEU A 13 12.50 -4.62 -11.56
C LEU A 13 12.27 -5.75 -12.58
N HIS A 14 11.44 -6.71 -12.21
CA HIS A 14 10.93 -7.73 -13.12
C HIS A 14 9.42 -7.53 -13.28
N LEU A 15 8.99 -7.13 -14.47
CA LEU A 15 7.57 -6.99 -14.80
C LEU A 15 7.00 -8.38 -15.14
N ILE A 16 5.99 -8.81 -14.39
CA ILE A 16 5.34 -10.11 -14.55
C ILE A 16 3.96 -9.90 -15.16
N ASN A 17 3.72 -10.47 -16.34
CA ASN A 17 2.37 -10.59 -16.88
C ASN A 17 1.60 -11.64 -16.05
N LEU A 18 0.56 -11.23 -15.33
CA LEU A 18 -0.21 -12.15 -14.49
C LEU A 18 -1.12 -13.09 -15.29
N ALA A 19 -1.44 -12.76 -16.54
CA ALA A 19 -2.21 -13.60 -17.46
C ALA A 19 -1.34 -14.67 -18.15
N ASP A 20 -0.04 -14.42 -18.26
CA ASP A 20 0.94 -15.33 -18.86
C ASP A 20 2.22 -15.32 -18.01
N LYS A 21 2.17 -16.06 -16.89
CA LYS A 21 3.23 -16.06 -15.89
C LYS A 21 4.42 -16.87 -16.39
N PRO A 22 5.65 -16.33 -16.38
CA PRO A 22 6.81 -17.09 -16.82
C PRO A 22 7.13 -18.23 -15.82
N GLN A 23 7.57 -19.37 -16.35
CA GLN A 23 7.80 -20.58 -15.56
C GLN A 23 8.73 -20.35 -14.35
N TRP A 24 9.84 -19.62 -14.54
CA TRP A 24 10.80 -19.33 -13.47
C TRP A 24 10.14 -18.59 -12.28
N PHE A 25 9.13 -17.76 -12.54
CA PHE A 25 8.44 -17.00 -11.48
C PHE A 25 7.56 -17.91 -10.63
N THR A 26 6.84 -18.84 -11.27
CA THR A 26 5.99 -19.80 -10.56
C THR A 26 6.79 -20.87 -9.82
N GLU A 27 7.99 -21.21 -10.28
CA GLU A 27 8.91 -22.11 -9.58
C GLU A 27 9.38 -21.52 -8.24
N VAL A 28 9.65 -20.21 -8.20
CA VAL A 28 10.12 -19.53 -6.98
C VAL A 28 9.00 -18.95 -6.12
N ASN A 29 7.82 -18.71 -6.70
CA ASN A 29 6.62 -18.20 -6.05
C ASN A 29 5.37 -18.96 -6.55
N PRO A 30 5.09 -20.16 -5.99
CA PRO A 30 3.98 -21.01 -6.44
C PRO A 30 2.60 -20.35 -6.34
N GLU A 31 2.42 -19.38 -5.43
CA GLU A 31 1.15 -18.63 -5.34
C GLU A 31 0.91 -17.72 -6.55
N GLY A 32 1.96 -17.37 -7.30
CA GLY A 32 1.86 -16.51 -8.49
C GLY A 32 1.37 -15.09 -8.21
N LYS A 33 1.31 -14.67 -6.94
CA LYS A 33 0.91 -13.31 -6.51
C LYS A 33 2.10 -12.36 -6.53
N VAL A 34 1.81 -11.08 -6.69
CA VAL A 34 2.78 -9.97 -6.59
C VAL A 34 2.30 -8.99 -5.52
N PRO A 35 3.21 -8.22 -4.88
CA PRO A 35 4.66 -8.20 -5.09
C PRO A 35 5.40 -9.39 -4.46
N VAL A 36 6.58 -9.70 -5.02
CA VAL A 36 7.57 -10.62 -4.44
C VAL A 36 8.95 -9.97 -4.59
N VAL A 37 9.79 -10.07 -3.58
CA VAL A 37 11.17 -9.57 -3.60
C VAL A 37 12.11 -10.70 -3.25
N LYS A 38 13.23 -10.79 -3.97
CA LYS A 38 14.35 -11.66 -3.61
C LYS A 38 15.30 -10.88 -2.72
N PHE A 39 15.38 -11.25 -1.45
CA PHE A 39 16.41 -10.76 -0.54
C PHE A 39 17.52 -11.79 -0.45
N ASP A 40 18.71 -11.42 -0.92
CA ASP A 40 19.85 -12.33 -1.01
C ASP A 40 19.45 -13.56 -1.87
N ASP A 41 19.23 -14.73 -1.27
CA ASP A 41 18.73 -15.92 -1.98
C ASP A 41 17.33 -16.40 -1.58
N LYS A 42 16.61 -15.61 -0.78
CA LYS A 42 15.27 -15.94 -0.31
C LYS A 42 14.21 -15.05 -0.95
N TRP A 43 13.21 -15.69 -1.55
CA TRP A 43 12.02 -15.01 -2.05
C TRP A 43 11.02 -14.77 -0.91
N VAL A 44 10.50 -13.56 -0.84
CA VAL A 44 9.51 -13.13 0.15
C VAL A 44 8.36 -12.46 -0.57
N SER A 45 7.14 -12.85 -0.23
CA SER A 45 5.89 -12.25 -0.69
C SER A 45 5.25 -11.41 0.42
N ASP A 46 4.08 -10.82 0.13
CA ASP A 46 3.30 -9.95 1.01
C ASP A 46 3.93 -8.56 1.21
N SER A 47 3.24 -7.51 0.75
CA SER A 47 3.74 -6.14 0.83
C SER A 47 4.02 -5.68 2.25
N ASP A 48 3.22 -6.08 3.24
CA ASP A 48 3.38 -5.62 4.62
C ASP A 48 4.61 -6.26 5.28
N VAL A 49 4.86 -7.54 4.96
CA VAL A 49 6.08 -8.23 5.37
C VAL A 49 7.32 -7.62 4.69
N LEU A 50 7.22 -7.36 3.37
CA LEU A 50 8.31 -6.80 2.58
C LEU A 50 8.74 -5.42 3.09
N VAL A 51 7.81 -4.52 3.40
CA VAL A 51 8.17 -3.18 3.94
C VAL A 51 8.81 -3.30 5.32
N GLY A 52 8.35 -4.21 6.18
CA GLY A 52 8.96 -4.45 7.48
C GLY A 52 10.38 -5.02 7.40
N ILE A 53 10.66 -5.89 6.43
CA ILE A 53 12.02 -6.37 6.15
C ILE A 53 12.90 -5.23 5.64
N LEU A 54 12.40 -4.42 4.71
CA LEU A 54 13.14 -3.27 4.17
C LEU A 54 13.49 -2.27 5.27
N GLU A 55 12.57 -1.99 6.20
CA GLU A 55 12.83 -1.12 7.35
C GLU A 55 13.96 -1.67 8.23
N LYS A 56 13.95 -2.98 8.50
CA LYS A 56 14.99 -3.63 9.32
C LYS A 56 16.34 -3.67 8.61
N LYS A 57 16.37 -3.94 7.30
CA LYS A 57 17.63 -4.05 6.52
C LYS A 57 18.22 -2.68 6.18
N TYR A 58 17.37 -1.67 6.02
CA TYR A 58 17.73 -0.30 5.65
C TYR A 58 17.02 0.69 6.60
N PRO A 59 17.51 0.87 7.83
CA PRO A 59 16.82 1.67 8.84
C PRO A 59 16.81 3.17 8.54
N GLU A 60 17.71 3.65 7.68
CA GLU A 60 17.79 5.07 7.32
C GLU A 60 17.49 5.30 5.82
N PRO A 61 16.64 6.29 5.48
CA PRO A 61 15.79 7.07 6.38
C PRO A 61 14.72 6.19 7.05
N CYS A 62 14.44 6.48 8.32
CA CYS A 62 13.38 5.79 9.08
C CYS A 62 12.01 6.11 8.46
N LEU A 63 11.24 5.07 8.14
CA LEU A 63 9.87 5.19 7.62
C LEU A 63 8.84 4.62 8.60
N GLN A 64 9.23 4.32 9.84
CA GLN A 64 8.30 3.81 10.85
C GLN A 64 7.18 4.82 11.12
N THR A 65 5.94 4.34 11.05
CA THR A 65 4.77 5.10 11.47
C THR A 65 4.54 4.88 12.98
N PRO A 66 4.33 5.93 13.79
CA PRO A 66 3.89 5.78 15.17
C PRO A 66 2.64 4.88 15.27
N PRO A 67 2.58 3.95 16.25
CA PRO A 67 1.50 2.97 16.34
C PRO A 67 0.09 3.58 16.36
N GLU A 68 -0.07 4.76 16.97
CA GLU A 68 -1.32 5.51 17.04
C GLU A 68 -1.85 5.96 15.66
N PHE A 69 -0.98 6.08 14.66
CA PHE A 69 -1.34 6.51 13.30
C PHE A 69 -1.33 5.36 12.28
N ALA A 70 -0.88 4.16 12.66
CA ALA A 70 -0.68 3.04 11.74
C ALA A 70 -1.97 2.57 11.02
N SER A 71 -3.14 2.83 11.62
CA SER A 71 -4.45 2.40 11.08
C SER A 71 -5.22 3.51 10.34
N VAL A 72 -4.68 4.73 10.29
CA VAL A 72 -5.32 5.87 9.62
C VAL A 72 -5.57 5.55 8.14
N GLY A 73 -6.81 5.69 7.69
CA GLY A 73 -7.20 5.42 6.30
C GLY A 73 -7.25 3.94 5.89
N SER A 74 -7.02 2.99 6.80
CA SER A 74 -6.94 1.55 6.49
C SER A 74 -8.20 0.96 5.83
N LYS A 75 -9.37 1.51 6.13
CA LYS A 75 -10.66 1.05 5.58
C LYS A 75 -11.01 1.64 4.21
N ILE A 76 -10.36 2.74 3.81
CA ILE A 76 -10.72 3.48 2.58
C ILE A 76 -10.74 2.58 1.36
N PHE A 77 -9.69 1.78 1.16
CA PHE A 77 -9.60 0.93 -0.02
C PHE A 77 -10.66 -0.18 -0.05
N GLY A 78 -11.00 -0.73 1.11
CA GLY A 78 -12.09 -1.71 1.24
C GLY A 78 -13.44 -1.09 0.89
N SER A 79 -13.77 0.06 1.49
CA SER A 79 -14.99 0.82 1.18
C SER A 79 -15.06 1.23 -0.28
N PHE A 80 -13.93 1.66 -0.86
CA PHE A 80 -13.81 2.00 -2.28
C PHE A 80 -14.12 0.80 -3.19
N VAL A 81 -13.52 -0.36 -2.95
CA VAL A 81 -13.78 -1.56 -3.76
C VAL A 81 -15.23 -2.01 -3.63
N THR A 82 -15.83 -1.89 -2.45
CA THR A 82 -17.26 -2.18 -2.24
C THR A 82 -18.13 -1.23 -3.05
N PHE A 83 -17.90 0.09 -2.96
CA PHE A 83 -18.64 1.09 -3.74
C PHE A 83 -18.48 0.88 -5.25
N LEU A 84 -17.25 0.69 -5.73
CA LEU A 84 -16.95 0.48 -7.15
C LEU A 84 -17.67 -0.75 -7.74
N LYS A 85 -17.86 -1.80 -6.94
CA LYS A 85 -18.54 -3.04 -7.35
C LYS A 85 -20.05 -3.01 -7.12
N SER A 86 -20.56 -2.01 -6.41
CA SER A 86 -21.98 -1.91 -6.14
C SER A 86 -22.76 -1.76 -7.44
N LYS A 87 -23.93 -2.36 -7.47
CA LYS A 87 -24.93 -2.23 -8.55
C LYS A 87 -26.20 -1.54 -8.07
N ASP A 88 -26.27 -1.23 -6.78
CA ASP A 88 -27.42 -0.61 -6.12
C ASP A 88 -26.99 0.74 -5.54
N PRO A 89 -27.44 1.87 -6.13
CA PRO A 89 -27.07 3.20 -5.65
C PRO A 89 -27.62 3.52 -4.25
N SER A 90 -28.52 2.69 -3.70
CA SER A 90 -29.13 2.87 -2.38
C SER A 90 -28.53 2.00 -1.27
N ASP A 91 -27.50 1.20 -1.57
CA ASP A 91 -26.89 0.27 -0.60
C ASP A 91 -26.03 0.95 0.48
N GLY A 92 -25.81 2.26 0.37
CA GLY A 92 -25.04 3.07 1.32
C GLY A 92 -23.52 2.97 1.19
N SER A 93 -23.00 2.25 0.19
CA SER A 93 -21.55 2.07 -0.03
C SER A 93 -20.83 3.38 -0.36
N GLU A 94 -21.47 4.29 -1.09
CA GLU A 94 -20.96 5.64 -1.35
C GLU A 94 -20.76 6.42 -0.05
N GLN A 95 -21.81 6.46 0.79
CA GLN A 95 -21.77 7.17 2.06
C GLN A 95 -20.71 6.59 3.01
N ALA A 96 -20.54 5.26 3.00
CA ALA A 96 -19.49 4.60 3.75
C ALA A 96 -18.09 5.05 3.29
N LEU A 97 -17.83 5.13 1.98
CA LEU A 97 -16.58 5.64 1.44
C LEU A 97 -16.35 7.11 1.82
N LEU A 98 -17.37 7.96 1.66
CA LEU A 98 -17.31 9.38 2.01
C LEU A 98 -16.98 9.58 3.49
N ASN A 99 -17.53 8.76 4.38
CA ASN A 99 -17.23 8.82 5.82
C ASN A 99 -15.75 8.49 6.10
N GLU A 100 -15.18 7.48 5.45
CA GLU A 100 -13.77 7.11 5.62
C GLU A 100 -12.82 8.18 5.03
N LEU A 101 -13.19 8.79 3.90
CA LEU A 101 -12.44 9.92 3.32
C LEU A 101 -12.49 11.16 4.21
N LYS A 102 -13.66 11.46 4.79
CA LYS A 102 -13.82 12.56 5.75
C LYS A 102 -12.97 12.33 7.00
N ALA A 103 -12.94 11.12 7.53
CA ALA A 103 -12.09 10.79 8.67
C ALA A 103 -10.59 10.99 8.37
N LEU A 104 -10.14 10.65 7.16
CA LEU A 104 -8.77 10.94 6.72
C LEU A 104 -8.51 12.44 6.58
N ASP A 105 -9.43 13.19 5.98
CA ASP A 105 -9.32 14.65 5.81
C ASP A 105 -9.25 15.38 7.16
N ASP A 106 -10.11 15.00 8.11
CA ASP A 106 -10.10 15.54 9.47
C ASP A 106 -8.78 15.20 10.21
N HIS A 107 -8.25 13.98 10.02
CA HIS A 107 -6.95 13.58 10.56
C HIS A 107 -5.80 14.44 9.99
N LEU A 108 -5.77 14.62 8.67
CA LEU A 108 -4.73 15.41 7.99
C LEU A 108 -4.79 16.90 8.33
N LYS A 109 -5.98 17.46 8.58
CA LYS A 109 -6.10 18.84 9.08
C LYS A 109 -5.48 19.03 10.46
N ALA A 110 -5.55 18.01 11.32
CA ALA A 110 -5.02 18.07 12.68
C ALA A 110 -3.52 17.70 12.77
N HIS A 111 -3.05 16.77 11.94
CA HIS A 111 -1.71 16.16 12.08
C HIS A 111 -0.87 16.20 10.81
N GLY A 112 -1.34 16.80 9.72
CA GLY A 112 -0.68 16.80 8.42
C GLY A 112 0.66 17.56 8.39
N PRO A 113 1.34 17.59 7.23
CA PRO A 113 0.81 17.27 5.89
C PRO A 113 0.72 15.78 5.53
N TYR A 114 1.45 14.89 6.21
CA TYR A 114 1.37 13.43 6.06
C TYR A 114 0.68 12.79 7.26
N ILE A 115 0.43 11.48 7.21
CA ILE A 115 -0.29 10.76 8.27
C ILE A 115 0.34 10.95 9.65
N ALA A 116 1.67 11.04 9.71
CA ALA A 116 2.44 11.20 10.95
C ALA A 116 3.22 12.54 11.03
N GLY A 117 2.70 13.60 10.42
CA GLY A 117 3.32 14.94 10.48
C GLY A 117 4.09 15.32 9.22
N GLU A 118 5.29 15.88 9.40
CA GLU A 118 6.04 16.55 8.32
C GLU A 118 6.69 15.62 7.31
N LYS A 119 6.89 14.34 7.66
CA LYS A 119 7.62 13.37 6.82
C LYS A 119 6.74 12.19 6.45
N VAL A 120 6.98 11.67 5.26
CA VAL A 120 6.40 10.43 4.76
C VAL A 120 6.81 9.26 5.66
N THR A 121 5.86 8.38 5.95
CA THR A 121 6.07 7.11 6.66
C THR A 121 5.45 5.94 5.89
N ALA A 122 5.62 4.72 6.41
CA ALA A 122 5.08 3.50 5.82
C ALA A 122 3.54 3.55 5.63
N ALA A 123 2.81 4.22 6.53
CA ALA A 123 1.38 4.43 6.38
C ALA A 123 1.03 5.22 5.11
N ASP A 124 1.78 6.30 4.83
CA ASP A 124 1.58 7.10 3.62
C ASP A 124 1.91 6.28 2.37
N LEU A 125 3.00 5.51 2.39
CA LEU A 125 3.42 4.66 1.28
C LEU A 125 2.45 3.49 1.02
N SER A 126 1.72 3.05 2.05
CA SER A 126 0.65 2.05 1.92
C SER A 126 -0.63 2.66 1.37
N LEU A 127 -0.97 3.87 1.79
CA LEU A 127 -2.24 4.52 1.44
C LEU A 127 -2.21 5.25 0.10
N ALA A 128 -1.08 5.87 -0.28
CA ALA A 128 -0.98 6.68 -1.49
C ALA A 128 -1.34 5.92 -2.79
N PRO A 129 -0.86 4.68 -3.03
CA PRO A 129 -1.29 3.92 -4.21
C PRO A 129 -2.79 3.60 -4.21
N LYS A 130 -3.36 3.31 -3.03
CA LYS A 130 -4.78 3.00 -2.87
C LYS A 130 -5.66 4.21 -3.19
N LEU A 131 -5.26 5.40 -2.73
CA LEU A 131 -5.92 6.66 -3.08
C LEU A 131 -5.76 6.99 -4.56
N TYR A 132 -4.61 6.70 -5.16
CA TYR A 132 -4.42 6.88 -6.60
C TYR A 132 -5.37 5.98 -7.42
N HIS A 133 -5.56 4.72 -7.03
CA HIS A 133 -6.55 3.83 -7.64
C HIS A 133 -7.97 4.40 -7.53
N LEU A 134 -8.35 4.89 -6.36
CA LEU A 134 -9.65 5.54 -6.15
C LEU A 134 -9.83 6.72 -7.10
N LYS A 135 -8.85 7.64 -7.14
CA LYS A 135 -8.88 8.86 -7.97
C LYS A 135 -9.00 8.59 -9.48
N VAL A 136 -8.43 7.48 -9.97
CA VAL A 136 -8.44 7.15 -11.39
C VAL A 136 -9.71 6.39 -11.79
N ALA A 137 -10.27 5.60 -10.88
CA ALA A 137 -11.43 4.76 -11.15
C ALA A 137 -12.78 5.47 -11.01
N LEU A 138 -12.84 6.52 -10.16
CA LEU A 138 -14.01 7.39 -9.95
C LEU A 138 -13.82 8.70 -10.69
#